data_AF-X8J6F1-F1
#
_entry.id   AF-X8J6F1-F1
#
_cell.length_a   1.000
_cell.length_b   1.000
_cell.length_c   1.000
_cell.angle_alpha   90.00
_cell.angle_beta   90.00
_cell.angle_gamma   90.00
#
_symmetry.space_group_name_H-M   'P 1'
#
loop_
_entity.id
_entity.type
_entity.pdbx_description
1 polymer ?
#
loop_
_entity_poly.entity_id
_entity_poly.type
_entity_poly.pdbx_seq_one_letter_code
_entity_poly.pdbx_strand_id
1 'polypeptide(L)'
;MVMPRKAHTDIGDSETPGGMRVYCSASARTDNSQGLFPNSFWKKVAYKTGTGKKGKKYVQLTGQINKGFSQLNDNDGGGQYDSSGGAGGKGNPQGSVCKGYAHYVQLVEPDVGRACIRCCQDYGDCPLDKDTAGCPSVIPGTY
;
A
#
# COMPACT_ATOMS: atom_id res chain seq x y z
N MET A 1 -5.79 -0.07 -1.84
CA MET A 1 -4.52 0.42 -1.23
C MET A 1 -4.84 1.55 -0.29
N VAL A 2 -4.12 1.64 0.82
CA VAL A 2 -4.24 2.74 1.79
C VAL A 2 -3.61 4.00 1.20
N MET A 3 -4.23 5.16 1.36
CA MET A 3 -3.66 6.45 0.99
C MET A 3 -4.08 7.49 2.02
N PRO A 4 -3.48 8.69 2.00
CA PRO A 4 -3.99 9.80 2.78
C PRO A 4 -5.46 10.08 2.49
N ARG A 5 -6.21 10.43 3.53
CA ARG A 5 -7.62 10.81 3.43
C ARG A 5 -7.77 12.26 2.95
N LYS A 6 -6.86 13.14 3.40
CA LYS A 6 -6.82 14.55 3.03
C LYS A 6 -6.01 14.73 1.74
N ALA A 7 -6.29 15.82 1.04
CA ALA A 7 -5.56 16.19 -0.18
C ALA A 7 -4.12 16.62 0.16
N HIS A 8 -3.19 16.41 -0.78
CA HIS A 8 -1.80 16.89 -0.72
C HIS A 8 -1.11 16.59 0.62
N THR A 9 -1.23 15.35 1.10
CA THR A 9 -0.70 14.93 2.39
C THR A 9 0.44 13.95 2.17
N ASP A 10 1.51 14.12 2.94
CA ASP A 10 2.63 13.18 2.97
C ASP A 10 2.18 11.86 3.60
N ILE A 11 2.76 10.75 3.16
CA ILE A 11 2.39 9.41 3.61
C ILE A 11 2.53 9.30 5.13
N GLY A 12 3.67 9.73 5.68
CA GLY A 12 3.93 9.70 7.12
C GLY A 12 3.00 10.61 7.93
N ASP A 13 2.69 11.82 7.43
CA ASP A 13 1.77 12.74 8.10
C ASP A 13 0.34 12.19 8.20
N SER A 14 -0.03 11.33 7.25
CA SER A 14 -1.34 10.72 7.24
C SER A 14 -1.53 9.64 8.32
N GLU A 15 -0.45 9.12 8.94
CA GLU A 15 -0.44 8.02 9.91
C GLU A 15 -0.99 8.39 11.30
N THR A 16 -2.10 9.12 11.30
CA THR A 16 -2.86 9.52 12.49
C THR A 16 -4.25 8.92 12.46
N PRO A 17 -4.92 8.69 13.61
CA PRO A 17 -6.28 8.17 13.62
C PRO A 17 -7.24 8.95 12.69
N GLY A 18 -7.76 8.27 11.66
CA GLY A 18 -8.65 8.87 10.66
C GLY A 18 -7.96 9.63 9.51
N GLY A 19 -6.63 9.76 9.53
CA GLY A 19 -5.83 10.43 8.50
C GLY A 19 -5.67 9.63 7.20
N MET A 20 -6.00 8.34 7.21
CA MET A 20 -5.86 7.42 6.08
C MET A 20 -7.20 6.87 5.60
N ARG A 21 -7.25 6.39 4.36
CA ARG A 21 -8.42 5.73 3.76
C ARG A 21 -7.99 4.70 2.72
N VAL A 22 -8.77 3.63 2.56
CA VAL A 22 -8.58 2.67 1.46
C VAL A 22 -9.17 3.24 0.17
N TYR A 23 -8.38 3.24 -0.89
CA TYR A 23 -8.78 3.56 -2.26
C TYR A 23 -8.73 2.32 -3.15
N CYS A 24 -9.71 2.22 -4.05
CA CYS A 24 -9.89 1.11 -4.97
C CYS A 24 -10.09 1.63 -6.40
N SER A 25 -9.74 0.82 -7.40
CA SER A 25 -10.29 1.03 -8.74
C SER A 25 -11.81 0.89 -8.71
N ALA A 26 -12.51 1.48 -9.68
CA ALA A 26 -13.97 1.42 -9.74
C ALA A 26 -14.51 -0.01 -9.68
N SER A 27 -13.87 -0.97 -10.36
CA SER A 27 -14.25 -2.38 -10.37
C SER A 27 -13.98 -3.12 -9.06
N ALA A 28 -13.09 -2.62 -8.20
CA ALA A 28 -12.70 -3.25 -6.95
C ALA A 28 -13.32 -2.60 -5.71
N ARG A 29 -14.08 -1.51 -5.88
CA ARG A 29 -14.77 -0.84 -4.78
C ARG A 29 -15.97 -1.67 -4.35
N THR A 30 -15.98 -2.06 -3.07
CA THR A 30 -17.04 -2.89 -2.47
C THR A 30 -17.85 -2.15 -1.42
N ASP A 31 -17.40 -0.97 -0.97
CA ASP A 31 -18.06 -0.19 0.08
C ASP A 31 -17.90 1.32 -0.17
N ASN A 32 -18.90 2.11 0.22
CA ASN A 32 -18.91 3.57 0.02
C ASN A 32 -17.87 4.31 0.88
N SER A 33 -17.44 3.70 1.98
CA SER A 33 -16.33 4.17 2.82
C SER A 33 -14.98 4.10 2.10
N GLN A 34 -14.85 3.35 1.00
CA GLN A 34 -13.62 3.31 0.19
C GLN A 34 -13.59 4.47 -0.80
N GLY A 35 -12.42 5.08 -0.97
CA GLY A 35 -12.19 6.07 -2.02
C GLY A 35 -12.02 5.42 -3.39
N LEU A 36 -12.07 6.23 -4.44
CA LEU A 36 -11.81 5.79 -5.81
C LEU A 36 -10.46 6.32 -6.27
N PHE A 37 -9.65 5.44 -6.84
CA PHE A 37 -8.49 5.88 -7.61
C PHE A 37 -8.96 6.52 -8.93
N PRO A 38 -8.27 7.56 -9.43
CA PRO A 38 -8.44 7.96 -10.81
C PRO A 38 -8.09 6.79 -11.74
N ASN A 39 -8.76 6.69 -12.88
CA ASN A 39 -8.47 5.61 -13.85
C ASN A 39 -7.01 5.63 -14.32
N SER A 40 -6.40 6.81 -14.32
CA SER A 40 -4.99 7.03 -14.63
C SER A 40 -4.05 6.86 -13.44
N PHE A 41 -4.50 6.38 -12.28
CA PHE A 41 -3.62 6.26 -11.11
C PHE A 41 -2.38 5.42 -11.40
N TRP A 42 -2.57 4.22 -11.94
CA TRP A 42 -1.46 3.38 -12.39
C TRP A 42 -1.02 3.80 -13.79
N LYS A 43 0.27 4.11 -13.91
CA LYS A 43 0.94 4.19 -15.21
C LYS A 43 1.24 2.79 -15.74
N LYS A 44 1.74 1.92 -14.86
CA LYS A 44 1.97 0.49 -15.10
C LYS A 44 1.77 -0.26 -13.80
N VAL A 45 1.14 -1.41 -13.85
CA VAL A 45 0.97 -2.27 -12.66
C VAL A 45 1.09 -3.73 -13.07
N ALA A 46 1.86 -4.48 -12.28
CA ALA A 46 2.00 -5.92 -12.41
C ALA A 46 1.33 -6.60 -11.23
N TYR A 47 0.45 -7.57 -11.51
CA TYR A 47 -0.11 -8.46 -10.51
C TYR A 47 0.65 -9.79 -10.51
N LYS A 48 1.01 -10.27 -9.32
CA LYS A 48 1.67 -11.57 -9.16
C LYS A 48 1.15 -12.31 -7.95
N THR A 49 1.01 -13.62 -8.10
CA THR A 49 0.75 -14.56 -7.00
C THR A 49 1.99 -15.42 -6.80
N GLY A 50 2.20 -15.92 -5.59
CA GLY A 50 3.26 -16.89 -5.35
C GLY A 50 3.13 -17.61 -4.02
N THR A 51 4.15 -18.41 -3.74
CA THR A 51 4.28 -19.19 -2.52
C THR A 51 5.60 -18.80 -1.85
N GLY A 52 5.53 -18.45 -0.56
CA GLY A 52 6.67 -18.10 0.27
C GLY A 52 7.49 -19.30 0.71
N LYS A 53 8.58 -19.04 1.44
CA LYS A 53 9.55 -20.08 1.87
C LYS A 53 8.91 -21.18 2.72
N LYS A 54 7.86 -20.85 3.46
CA LYS A 54 7.11 -21.78 4.32
C LYS A 54 5.89 -22.39 3.62
N GLY A 55 5.80 -22.32 2.30
CA GLY A 55 4.67 -22.90 1.54
C GLY A 55 3.37 -22.08 1.61
N LYS A 56 3.40 -20.87 2.20
CA LYS A 56 2.22 -20.01 2.37
C LYS A 56 2.02 -19.10 1.16
N LYS A 57 0.77 -18.85 0.78
CA LYS A 57 0.45 -18.05 -0.41
C LYS A 57 0.63 -16.55 -0.13
N TYR A 58 1.06 -15.82 -1.15
CA TYR A 58 1.04 -14.37 -1.20
C TYR A 58 0.51 -13.86 -2.55
N VAL A 59 0.05 -12.61 -2.55
CA VAL A 59 -0.27 -11.83 -3.75
C VAL A 59 0.36 -10.46 -3.65
N GLN A 60 0.71 -9.86 -4.78
CA GLN A 60 1.26 -8.52 -4.81
C GLN A 60 0.84 -7.74 -6.04
N LEU A 61 0.85 -6.42 -5.89
CA LEU A 61 0.87 -5.44 -6.96
C LEU A 61 2.16 -4.64 -6.83
N THR A 62 2.85 -4.43 -7.95
CA THR A 62 4.03 -3.56 -8.04
C THR A 62 3.92 -2.72 -9.29
N GLY A 63 4.28 -1.44 -9.23
CA GLY A 63 4.22 -0.64 -10.44
C GLY A 63 4.57 0.83 -10.28
N GLN A 64 4.37 1.54 -11.39
CA GLN A 64 4.53 2.98 -11.53
C GLN A 64 3.17 3.65 -11.42
N ILE A 65 3.09 4.70 -10.62
CA ILE A 65 1.91 5.55 -10.49
C ILE A 65 2.12 6.86 -11.26
N ASN A 66 1.04 7.45 -11.74
CA ASN A 66 1.07 8.81 -12.28
C ASN A 66 0.98 9.82 -11.14
N LYS A 67 1.65 10.97 -11.33
CA LYS A 67 1.51 12.16 -10.48
C LYS A 67 0.11 12.78 -10.62
N GLY A 68 -0.27 13.59 -9.64
CA GLY A 68 -1.53 14.36 -9.66
C GLY A 68 -2.74 13.64 -9.07
N PHE A 69 -2.54 12.53 -8.35
CA PHE A 69 -3.61 12.00 -7.50
C PHE A 69 -3.76 12.92 -6.29
N SER A 70 -4.91 13.61 -6.17
CA SER A 70 -5.10 14.74 -5.24
C SER A 70 -4.77 14.46 -3.78
N GLN A 71 -4.80 13.20 -3.34
CA GLN A 71 -4.50 12.79 -1.97
C GLN A 71 -3.00 12.81 -1.68
N LEU A 72 -2.17 12.58 -2.70
CA LEU A 72 -0.73 12.52 -2.55
C LEU A 72 -0.10 13.89 -2.72
N ASN A 73 0.95 14.13 -1.95
CA ASN A 73 1.93 15.14 -2.29
C ASN A 73 2.94 14.52 -3.27
N ASP A 74 2.97 15.02 -4.52
CA ASP A 74 3.84 14.48 -5.58
C ASP A 74 5.36 14.68 -5.33
N ASN A 75 5.73 15.39 -4.26
CA ASN A 75 7.11 15.62 -3.83
C ASN A 75 7.48 14.84 -2.57
N ASP A 76 6.55 14.06 -2.02
CA ASP A 76 6.81 13.23 -0.85
C ASP A 76 7.67 12.00 -1.23
N GLY A 77 8.72 11.75 -0.44
CA GLY A 77 9.58 10.58 -0.56
C GLY A 77 8.87 9.26 -0.25
N GLY A 78 7.72 9.34 0.40
CA GLY A 78 6.82 8.22 0.61
C GLY A 78 6.84 7.64 2.02
N GLY A 79 6.27 6.45 2.14
CA GLY A 79 6.21 5.73 3.41
C GLY A 79 5.52 4.38 3.30
N GLN A 80 5.40 3.71 4.45
CA GLN A 80 4.81 2.39 4.57
C GLN A 80 3.44 2.44 5.25
N TYR A 81 2.55 1.57 4.80
CA TYR A 81 1.38 1.14 5.54
C TYR A 81 1.38 -0.37 5.65
N ASP A 82 1.02 -0.90 6.81
CA ASP A 82 1.00 -2.34 7.03
C ASP A 82 -0.02 -2.74 8.10
N SER A 83 -0.26 -4.05 8.22
CA SER A 83 -1.24 -4.64 9.15
C SER A 83 -0.79 -4.66 10.61
N SER A 84 0.47 -4.37 10.88
CA SER A 84 1.14 -4.56 12.18
C SER A 84 1.82 -3.29 12.71
N GLY A 85 1.83 -2.21 11.94
CA GLY A 85 2.35 -0.89 12.32
C GLY A 85 1.41 -0.12 13.25
N GLY A 86 1.72 1.15 13.49
CA GLY A 86 0.89 2.05 14.30
C GLY A 86 0.89 1.79 15.81
N ALA A 87 0.16 2.62 16.54
CA ALA A 87 0.10 2.57 18.00
C ALA A 87 -0.46 1.23 18.50
N GLY A 88 0.38 0.45 19.19
CA GLY A 88 0.01 -0.86 19.72
C GLY A 88 0.00 -1.99 18.67
N GLY A 89 0.61 -1.78 17.49
CA GLY A 89 0.80 -2.80 16.47
C GLY A 89 -0.48 -3.26 15.78
N LYS A 90 -1.45 -2.36 15.63
CA LYS A 90 -2.80 -2.67 15.11
C LYS A 90 -3.01 -2.29 13.64
N GLY A 91 -1.92 -1.98 12.96
CA GLY A 91 -1.87 -1.49 11.59
C GLY A 91 -2.19 -0.01 11.47
N ASN A 92 -1.77 0.57 10.34
CA ASN A 92 -2.08 1.93 9.94
C ASN A 92 -2.68 1.90 8.53
N PRO A 93 -4.02 2.08 8.38
CA PRO A 93 -5.03 2.39 9.38
C PRO A 93 -5.34 1.21 10.30
N GLN A 94 -5.78 1.50 11.53
CA GLN A 94 -6.13 0.48 12.51
C GLN A 94 -7.21 -0.48 11.98
N GLY A 95 -6.94 -1.78 12.05
CA GLY A 95 -7.89 -2.83 11.65
C GLY A 95 -8.06 -2.97 10.12
N SER A 96 -7.20 -2.33 9.33
CA SER A 96 -7.14 -2.58 7.90
C SER A 96 -6.64 -4.00 7.62
N VAL A 97 -7.23 -4.63 6.60
CA VAL A 97 -6.92 -6.02 6.24
C VAL A 97 -6.83 -6.17 4.73
N CYS A 98 -5.99 -7.10 4.31
CA CYS A 98 -6.08 -7.64 2.96
C CYS A 98 -6.98 -8.89 2.99
N LYS A 99 -8.15 -8.80 2.35
CA LYS A 99 -9.16 -9.87 2.41
C LYS A 99 -8.57 -11.21 1.98
N GLY A 100 -8.70 -12.21 2.85
CA GLY A 100 -8.16 -13.56 2.61
C GLY A 100 -6.68 -13.74 2.92
N TYR A 101 -6.03 -12.76 3.56
CA TYR A 101 -4.63 -12.81 4.00
C TYR A 101 -4.50 -12.31 5.45
N ALA A 102 -3.51 -12.81 6.17
CA ALA A 102 -3.28 -12.47 7.58
C ALA A 102 -2.51 -11.14 7.73
N HIS A 103 -1.65 -10.82 6.76
CA HIS A 103 -0.76 -9.67 6.81
C HIS A 103 -0.75 -8.91 5.49
N TYR A 104 -0.38 -7.64 5.52
CA TYR A 104 0.00 -6.90 4.32
C TYR A 104 1.09 -5.88 4.61
N VAL A 105 1.86 -5.56 3.56
CA VAL A 105 2.78 -4.42 3.51
C VAL A 105 2.53 -3.64 2.25
N GLN A 106 2.52 -2.31 2.35
CA GLN A 106 2.30 -1.41 1.26
C GLN A 106 3.27 -0.24 1.36
N LEU A 107 3.92 0.11 0.25
CA LEU A 107 4.70 1.33 0.15
C LEU A 107 4.14 2.21 -0.98
N VAL A 108 4.21 3.52 -0.77
CA VAL A 108 3.84 4.53 -1.76
C VAL A 108 4.97 5.54 -1.77
N GLU A 109 5.55 5.79 -2.95
CA GLU A 109 6.70 6.69 -3.15
C GLU A 109 6.32 7.71 -4.26
N PRO A 110 5.59 8.79 -3.91
CA PRO A 110 5.05 9.74 -4.89
C PRO A 110 6.13 10.48 -5.71
N ASP A 111 7.23 10.89 -5.08
CA ASP A 111 8.32 11.65 -5.70
C ASP A 111 8.90 10.95 -6.94
N VAL A 112 9.14 9.65 -6.82
CA VAL A 112 9.67 8.74 -7.86
C VAL A 112 8.58 7.98 -8.62
N GLY A 113 7.31 8.19 -8.26
CA GLY A 113 6.15 7.66 -8.98
C GLY A 113 6.02 6.14 -8.89
N ARG A 114 6.22 5.56 -7.70
CA ARG A 114 6.11 4.10 -7.48
C ARG A 114 5.13 3.77 -6.36
N ALA A 115 4.49 2.61 -6.49
CA ALA A 115 3.72 2.04 -5.40
C ALA A 115 3.71 0.52 -5.48
N CYS A 116 3.61 -0.12 -4.31
CA CYS A 116 3.57 -1.57 -4.20
C CYS A 116 2.76 -2.00 -2.98
N ILE A 117 2.12 -3.16 -3.09
CA ILE A 117 1.42 -3.82 -1.98
C ILE A 117 1.61 -5.33 -2.10
N ARG A 118 1.86 -5.99 -0.98
CA ARG A 118 1.86 -7.45 -0.88
C ARG A 118 0.98 -7.88 0.29
N CYS A 119 0.13 -8.87 0.04
CA CYS A 119 -0.65 -9.55 1.06
C CYS A 119 -0.12 -10.96 1.28
N CYS A 120 0.06 -11.34 2.54
CA CYS A 120 0.74 -12.57 2.92
C CYS A 120 -0.06 -13.37 3.96
N GLN A 121 0.07 -14.68 3.89
CA GLN A 121 -0.43 -15.58 4.92
C GLN A 121 0.59 -15.77 6.05
N ASP A 122 1.89 -15.76 5.74
CA ASP A 122 2.97 -15.77 6.75
C ASP A 122 3.53 -14.36 6.92
N TYR A 123 3.77 -13.95 8.17
CA TYR A 123 4.41 -12.68 8.49
C TYR A 123 5.77 -12.53 7.78
N GLY A 124 6.58 -13.61 7.70
CA GLY A 124 7.90 -13.57 7.09
C GLY A 124 7.92 -13.39 5.56
N ASP A 125 6.77 -13.51 4.90
CA ASP A 125 6.64 -13.24 3.46
C ASP A 125 6.29 -11.75 3.19
N CYS A 126 5.93 -11.00 4.24
CA CYS A 126 5.64 -9.57 4.25
C CYS A 126 6.75 -8.86 5.06
N PRO A 127 7.81 -8.35 4.41
CA PRO A 127 8.88 -7.65 5.11
C PRO A 127 8.37 -6.29 5.63
N LEU A 128 7.98 -6.26 6.91
CA LEU A 128 7.45 -5.07 7.61
C LEU A 128 8.55 -4.24 8.29
N ASP A 129 9.82 -4.62 8.14
CA ASP A 129 10.96 -4.06 8.86
C ASP A 129 11.85 -3.15 7.99
N LYS A 130 11.34 -2.72 6.83
CA LYS A 130 12.13 -2.07 5.76
C LYS A 130 11.49 -0.79 5.24
N ASP A 131 11.04 0.05 6.16
CA ASP A 131 10.16 1.19 5.88
C ASP A 131 10.80 2.25 4.98
N THR A 132 12.13 2.38 5.01
CA THR A 132 12.90 3.36 4.21
C THR A 132 13.59 2.76 2.99
N ALA A 133 13.54 1.43 2.80
CA ALA A 133 14.28 0.75 1.73
C ALA A 133 13.61 0.89 0.34
N GLY A 134 12.35 1.31 0.33
CA GLY A 134 11.57 1.56 -0.86
C GLY A 134 11.02 0.32 -1.55
N CYS A 135 10.10 0.55 -2.49
CA CYS A 135 9.31 -0.52 -3.10
C CYS A 135 10.13 -1.68 -3.71
N PRO A 136 11.18 -1.45 -4.52
CA PRO A 136 11.97 -2.53 -5.10
C PRO A 136 12.68 -3.42 -4.07
N SER A 137 13.06 -2.86 -2.93
CA SER A 137 13.77 -3.57 -1.85
C SER A 137 12.82 -4.38 -0.97
N VAL A 138 11.61 -3.86 -0.72
CA VAL A 138 10.60 -4.49 0.13
C VAL A 138 9.80 -5.54 -0.64
N ILE A 139 9.30 -5.18 -1.82
CA ILE A 139 8.51 -6.07 -2.67
C ILE A 139 9.18 -6.14 -4.05
N PRO A 140 10.02 -7.16 -4.28
CA PRO A 140 10.60 -7.39 -5.61
C PRO A 140 9.51 -7.56 -6.66
N GLY A 141 9.64 -6.87 -7.79
CA GLY A 141 8.63 -6.88 -8.86
C GLY A 141 9.00 -5.96 -10.01
N THR A 142 8.01 -5.61 -10.81
CA THR A 142 8.17 -4.71 -11.96
C THR A 142 7.77 -3.29 -11.57
N TYR A 143 8.64 -2.33 -11.87
CA TYR A 143 8.53 -0.90 -11.60
C TYR A 143 9.03 -0.09 -12.79
#